data_AF-A0A934ZHC7-F1
#
_entry.id   AF-A0A934ZHC7-F1
#
_cell.length_a   1.000
_cell.length_b   1.000
_cell.length_c   1.000
_cell.angle_alpha   90.00
_cell.angle_beta   90.00
_cell.angle_gamma   90.00
#
_symmetry.space_group_name_H-M   'P 1'
#
loop_
_entity.id
_entity.type
_entity.pdbx_description
1 polymer ?
#
loop_
_entity_poly.entity_id
_entity_poly.type
_entity_poly.pdbx_seq_one_letter_code
_entity_poly.pdbx_strand_id
1 'polypeptide(L)'
;MQPRTWARTSSRTRARMFPSDVPVDVPGGCPRRRPAAPLACRSDRECGARAQVCERTLGICVDCLTAVDCTGTEICSGNRCVPAPPPCRSDRDCSARMQVCNTARMLCVDCNTAVDCPPNNVCNADGSCAPQACVPSSVTCADESTRRVCSADGLTATTTPCPAVANGVSRCGAGACTTACNPGFADCDGNAANGCETSTLTSEAACGRCGNVCPSAGGSAACVAGSCTLTCSAGRGDCDGSSANGCETNLTTSSANCGRCGSACGRASPAPMGRASSPAARRGRPAAAGPASTSTPASRSAAPAAARAACPTPPPPAPPAPAWSRPAPRASATATAAPPTAARPTTRTATSSCGACGNICPVPQNSIPACVGGSCGIFCATGFGSCDGSNANGCEVSLTSSNGPLRRLRAGVQHRADLRGGRLREQHLRHRPHALPRGRLP
;
A
#
# COMPACT_ATOMS: atom_id res chain seq x y z
N MET A 1 -41.65 63.49 -19.77
CA MET A 1 -42.36 64.17 -18.67
C MET A 1 -41.33 64.92 -17.82
N GLN A 2 -41.63 66.15 -17.40
CA GLN A 2 -40.72 67.03 -16.65
C GLN A 2 -40.62 66.64 -15.15
N PRO A 3 -39.60 67.11 -14.41
CA PRO A 3 -39.14 66.52 -13.15
C PRO A 3 -39.53 67.34 -11.90
N ARG A 4 -39.10 66.88 -10.72
CA ARG A 4 -39.01 67.69 -9.49
C ARG A 4 -37.55 67.89 -9.05
N THR A 5 -37.05 69.09 -9.30
CA THR A 5 -36.29 69.98 -8.38
C THR A 5 -36.22 69.50 -6.91
N TRP A 6 -35.14 69.60 -6.10
CA TRP A 6 -33.91 70.45 -6.04
C TRP A 6 -32.92 69.85 -4.98
N ALA A 7 -31.64 70.25 -4.77
CA ALA A 7 -30.66 71.06 -5.53
C ALA A 7 -29.20 70.94 -4.94
N ARG A 8 -28.54 72.06 -4.60
CA ARG A 8 -27.14 72.31 -4.19
C ARG A 8 -26.89 72.03 -2.68
N THR A 9 -25.67 71.92 -2.12
CA THR A 9 -24.39 72.62 -2.38
C THR A 9 -23.14 71.80 -2.04
N SER A 10 -22.05 72.02 -2.79
CA SER A 10 -20.69 71.64 -2.40
C SER A 10 -20.09 72.68 -1.43
N SER A 11 -19.45 72.23 -0.35
CA SER A 11 -18.77 73.08 0.62
C SER A 11 -17.37 72.53 0.95
N ARG A 12 -16.32 73.22 0.48
CA ARG A 12 -14.95 73.02 0.96
C ARG A 12 -14.85 73.50 2.41
N THR A 13 -14.67 72.60 3.38
CA THR A 13 -14.33 73.02 4.75
C THR A 13 -12.82 73.25 4.85
N ARG A 14 -12.44 74.53 5.03
CA ARG A 14 -11.05 74.94 5.32
C ARG A 14 -10.59 74.36 6.66
N ALA A 15 -9.29 74.16 6.78
CA ALA A 15 -8.63 73.92 8.06
C ALA A 15 -9.03 74.97 9.11
N ARG A 16 -9.35 74.51 10.32
CA ARG A 16 -9.36 75.32 11.54
C ARG A 16 -8.25 74.81 12.43
N MET A 17 -7.21 75.62 12.57
CA MET A 17 -6.18 75.51 13.60
C MET A 17 -6.77 76.04 14.91
N PHE A 18 -6.66 75.32 16.03
CA PHE A 18 -6.74 75.77 17.44
C PHE A 18 -6.92 74.53 18.35
N PRO A 19 -6.47 74.57 19.62
CA PRO A 19 -5.11 74.85 20.08
C PRO A 19 -4.51 73.62 20.79
N SER A 20 -3.30 73.75 21.35
CA SER A 20 -2.66 72.69 22.14
C SER A 20 -3.43 72.37 23.42
N ASP A 21 -3.86 71.12 23.60
CA ASP A 21 -4.33 70.64 24.90
C ASP A 21 -3.17 70.25 25.81
N VAL A 22 -3.27 70.70 27.06
CA VAL A 22 -2.30 70.52 28.15
C VAL A 22 -2.50 69.13 28.77
N PRO A 23 -1.45 68.39 29.15
CA PRO A 23 -1.64 67.16 29.90
C PRO A 23 -2.34 67.45 31.24
N VAL A 24 -3.50 66.84 31.44
CA VAL A 24 -4.23 66.91 32.70
C VAL A 24 -3.53 66.01 33.71
N ASP A 25 -2.87 66.59 34.70
CA ASP A 25 -2.32 65.85 35.84
C ASP A 25 -3.46 65.17 36.60
N VAL A 26 -3.44 63.82 36.63
CA VAL A 26 -4.33 63.00 37.45
C VAL A 26 -3.55 62.48 38.66
N PRO A 27 -3.62 63.14 39.83
CA PRO A 27 -2.92 62.69 41.04
C PRO A 27 -3.65 61.48 41.65
N GLY A 28 -3.41 60.30 41.10
CA GLY A 28 -4.08 59.05 41.51
C GLY A 28 -3.42 57.76 41.02
N GLY A 29 -2.20 57.83 40.49
CA GLY A 29 -1.45 56.65 40.06
C GLY A 29 -0.83 55.90 41.23
N CYS A 30 -1.47 54.80 41.67
CA CYS A 30 -0.84 53.86 42.59
C CYS A 30 0.51 53.40 41.99
N PRO A 31 1.64 53.50 42.71
CA PRO A 31 2.95 53.23 42.12
C PRO A 31 3.03 51.77 41.70
N ARG A 32 3.07 51.52 40.39
CA ARG A 32 3.47 50.21 39.86
C ARG A 32 4.89 49.96 40.36
N ARG A 33 5.03 49.16 41.41
CA ARG A 33 6.32 48.64 41.87
C ARG A 33 7.01 48.06 40.63
N ARG A 34 8.15 48.65 40.24
CA ARG A 34 9.05 47.96 39.31
C ARG A 34 9.28 46.56 39.88
N PRO A 35 9.16 45.48 39.09
CA PRO A 35 9.58 44.18 39.58
C PRO A 35 11.03 44.33 40.04
N ALA A 36 11.27 44.02 41.32
CA ALA A 36 12.61 44.07 41.87
C ALA A 36 13.50 43.16 41.01
N ALA A 37 14.73 43.60 40.72
CA ALA A 37 15.69 42.75 40.01
C ALA A 37 15.76 41.37 40.70
N PRO A 38 15.84 40.27 39.93
CA PRO A 38 15.90 38.94 40.51
C PRO A 38 17.04 38.89 41.52
N LEU A 39 16.73 38.46 42.75
CA LEU A 39 17.72 38.32 43.80
C LEU A 39 18.72 37.25 43.35
N ALA A 40 20.00 37.63 43.30
CA ALA A 40 21.06 36.68 43.02
C ALA A 40 21.22 35.71 44.21
N CYS A 41 21.45 34.44 43.94
CA CYS A 41 21.55 33.39 44.96
C CYS A 41 22.60 32.33 44.60
N ARG A 42 23.11 31.65 45.62
CA ARG A 42 23.88 30.38 45.50
C ARG A 42 23.19 29.22 46.22
N SER A 43 22.30 29.53 47.15
CA SER A 43 21.55 28.58 47.96
C SER A 43 20.16 29.11 48.31
N ASP A 44 19.25 28.20 48.63
CA ASP A 44 17.83 28.49 48.87
C ASP A 44 17.61 29.40 50.10
N ARG A 45 18.59 29.44 51.02
CA ARG A 45 18.60 30.36 52.17
C ARG A 45 18.62 31.83 51.76
N GLU A 46 19.23 32.17 50.62
CA GLU A 46 19.30 33.54 50.09
C GLU A 46 17.95 33.99 49.51
N CYS A 47 17.04 33.05 49.22
CA CYS A 47 15.72 33.29 48.63
C CYS A 47 14.56 33.27 49.65
N GLY A 48 14.84 32.91 50.91
CA GLY A 48 13.84 32.74 51.97
C GLY A 48 13.00 33.98 52.29
N ALA A 49 13.49 35.19 51.99
CA ALA A 49 12.75 36.44 52.18
C ALA A 49 11.47 36.57 51.32
N ARG A 50 11.26 35.67 50.36
CA ARG A 50 10.07 35.59 49.49
C ARG A 50 9.46 34.19 49.39
N ALA A 51 9.88 33.24 50.23
CA ALA A 51 9.58 31.81 50.07
C ALA A 51 9.93 31.27 48.66
N GLN A 52 11.03 31.77 48.09
CA GLN A 52 11.54 31.38 46.77
C GLN A 52 12.67 30.34 46.92
N VAL A 53 12.96 29.61 45.84
CA VAL A 53 14.03 28.59 45.73
C VAL A 53 15.15 29.11 44.82
N CYS A 54 16.39 28.65 44.99
CA CYS A 54 17.51 29.14 44.18
C CYS A 54 17.74 28.28 42.92
N GLU A 55 17.51 28.85 41.74
CA GLU A 55 17.96 28.25 40.48
C GLU A 55 19.48 28.42 40.36
N ARG A 56 20.22 27.40 40.79
CA ARG A 56 21.68 27.43 40.93
C ARG A 56 22.40 27.59 39.59
N THR A 57 21.76 27.21 38.47
CA THR A 57 22.32 27.33 37.13
C THR A 57 22.34 28.78 36.64
N LEU A 58 21.29 29.53 36.95
CA LEU A 58 21.11 30.94 36.56
C LEU A 58 21.51 31.90 37.68
N GLY A 59 21.71 31.40 38.90
CA GLY A 59 22.07 32.15 40.09
C GLY A 59 20.98 33.11 40.54
N ILE A 60 19.70 32.78 40.33
CA ILE A 60 18.54 33.65 40.63
C ILE A 60 17.50 32.94 41.49
N CYS A 61 16.86 33.70 42.39
CA CYS A 61 15.69 33.23 43.12
C CYS A 61 14.46 33.14 42.19
N VAL A 62 13.81 31.99 42.23
CA VAL A 62 12.64 31.61 41.44
C VAL A 62 11.51 31.14 42.36
N ASP A 63 10.26 31.16 41.91
CA ASP A 63 9.15 30.74 42.76
C ASP A 63 9.16 29.21 42.98
N CYS A 64 9.73 28.45 42.04
CA CYS A 64 9.85 26.99 42.12
C CYS A 64 10.93 26.43 41.18
N LEU A 65 11.37 25.20 41.49
CA LEU A 65 12.12 24.31 40.59
C LEU A 65 11.31 23.04 40.26
N THR A 66 10.47 22.61 41.20
CA THR A 66 9.62 21.42 41.15
C THR A 66 8.22 21.75 41.67
N ALA A 67 7.25 20.86 41.46
CA ALA A 67 5.89 21.06 41.97
C ALA A 67 5.79 21.07 43.51
N VAL A 68 6.80 20.55 44.23
CA VAL A 68 6.82 20.51 45.71
C VAL A 68 7.10 21.89 46.32
N ASP A 69 7.74 22.78 45.55
CA ASP A 69 8.07 24.14 46.00
C ASP A 69 6.84 25.07 46.01
N CYS A 70 5.79 24.70 45.28
CA CYS A 70 4.55 25.46 45.19
C CYS A 70 3.55 25.05 46.28
N THR A 71 2.94 26.03 46.95
CA THR A 71 1.95 25.76 48.00
C THR A 71 0.54 25.52 47.44
N GLY A 72 -0.14 24.48 47.89
CA GLY A 72 -1.55 24.24 47.56
C GLY A 72 -1.75 23.37 46.31
N THR A 73 -2.42 23.89 45.28
CA THR A 73 -2.76 23.16 44.04
C THR A 73 -2.08 23.78 42.81
N GLU A 74 -1.01 24.53 43.03
CA GLU A 74 -0.22 25.14 41.96
C GLU A 74 0.83 24.16 41.43
N ILE A 75 1.19 24.31 40.16
CA ILE A 75 2.28 23.55 39.52
C ILE A 75 3.43 24.49 39.19
N CYS A 76 4.65 23.94 39.17
CA CYS A 76 5.80 24.68 38.68
C CYS A 76 5.81 24.69 37.15
N SER A 77 5.72 25.88 36.54
CA SER A 77 5.79 26.05 35.09
C SER A 77 6.68 27.23 34.76
N GLY A 78 7.83 26.97 34.10
CA GLY A 78 8.79 28.01 33.74
C GLY A 78 9.33 28.79 34.96
N ASN A 79 9.75 28.06 36.00
CA ASN A 79 10.28 28.60 37.26
C ASN A 79 9.29 29.48 38.06
N ARG A 80 7.99 29.37 37.75
CA ARG A 80 6.91 30.10 38.40
C ARG A 80 5.82 29.14 38.89
N CYS A 81 5.35 29.34 40.12
CA CYS A 81 4.12 28.69 40.58
C CYS A 81 2.93 29.32 39.86
N VAL A 82 2.16 28.47 39.18
CA VAL A 82 0.92 28.84 38.49
C VAL A 82 -0.18 27.88 38.93
N PRO A 83 -1.44 28.33 39.04
CA PRO A 83 -2.57 27.43 39.30
C PRO A 83 -2.56 26.26 38.32
N ALA A 84 -2.75 25.03 38.83
CA ALA A 84 -2.91 23.88 37.96
C ALA A 84 -4.04 24.15 36.94
N PRO A 85 -3.88 23.71 35.67
CA PRO A 85 -4.97 23.77 34.70
C PRO A 85 -6.24 23.14 35.32
N PRO A 86 -7.40 23.81 35.25
CA PRO A 86 -8.61 23.28 35.86
C PRO A 86 -8.94 21.92 35.24
N PRO A 87 -9.36 20.92 36.04
CA PRO A 87 -9.75 19.62 35.54
C PRO A 87 -10.86 19.77 34.50
N CYS A 88 -10.69 19.17 33.33
CA CYS A 88 -11.71 19.23 32.29
C CYS A 88 -12.94 18.41 32.72
N ARG A 89 -14.13 18.93 32.42
CA ARG A 89 -15.40 18.22 32.58
C ARG A 89 -16.05 17.89 31.24
N SER A 90 -15.65 18.60 30.19
CA SER A 90 -16.12 18.43 28.81
C SER A 90 -15.10 18.95 27.81
N ASP A 91 -15.23 18.57 26.53
CA ASP A 91 -14.33 19.03 25.44
C ASP A 91 -14.34 20.57 25.29
N ARG A 92 -15.37 21.24 25.80
CA ARG A 92 -15.47 22.70 25.85
C ARG A 92 -14.36 23.35 26.67
N ASP A 93 -13.89 22.66 27.71
CA ASP A 93 -12.79 23.12 28.58
C ASP A 93 -11.42 23.02 27.87
N CYS A 94 -11.32 22.10 26.90
CA CYS A 94 -10.11 21.79 26.13
C CYS A 94 -10.05 22.48 24.76
N SER A 95 -11.14 23.10 24.33
CA SER A 95 -11.29 23.73 23.01
C SER A 95 -10.23 24.80 22.71
N ALA A 96 -9.75 25.52 23.72
CA ALA A 96 -8.69 26.53 23.58
C ALA A 96 -7.33 25.95 23.15
N ARG A 97 -7.14 24.63 23.25
CA ARG A 97 -5.94 23.88 22.83
C ARG A 97 -6.20 22.94 21.64
N MET A 98 -7.43 22.94 21.08
CA MET A 98 -7.89 21.97 20.08
C MET A 98 -7.76 20.51 20.56
N GLN A 99 -7.98 20.28 21.86
CA GLN A 99 -7.90 18.99 22.52
C GLN A 99 -9.29 18.49 22.96
N VAL A 100 -9.42 17.20 23.23
CA VAL A 100 -10.62 16.57 23.81
C VAL A 100 -10.43 16.31 25.31
N CYS A 101 -11.53 16.23 26.06
CA CYS A 101 -11.48 15.98 27.49
C CYS A 101 -11.50 14.48 27.77
N ASN A 102 -10.45 13.96 28.39
CA ASN A 102 -10.51 12.64 29.01
C ASN A 102 -11.19 12.76 30.37
N THR A 103 -12.50 12.52 30.42
CA THR A 103 -13.30 12.68 31.65
C THR A 103 -12.91 11.72 32.77
N ALA A 104 -12.29 10.57 32.46
CA ALA A 104 -11.78 9.63 33.45
C ALA A 104 -10.50 10.12 34.13
N ARG A 105 -9.64 10.86 33.41
CA ARG A 105 -8.39 11.47 33.92
C ARG A 105 -8.54 12.95 34.27
N MET A 106 -9.70 13.55 33.97
CA MET A 106 -9.99 14.98 34.05
C MET A 106 -8.95 15.88 33.35
N LEU A 107 -8.36 15.37 32.26
CA LEU A 107 -7.23 15.98 31.56
C LEU A 107 -7.57 16.23 30.09
N CYS A 108 -7.15 17.39 29.56
CA CYS A 108 -7.18 17.63 28.14
C CYS A 108 -6.08 16.82 27.44
N VAL A 109 -6.47 16.01 26.47
CA VAL A 109 -5.62 15.11 25.70
C VAL A 109 -5.87 15.32 24.22
N ASP A 110 -4.95 14.88 23.35
CA ASP A 110 -5.14 15.03 21.91
C ASP A 110 -6.26 14.12 21.40
N CYS A 111 -6.49 12.99 22.08
CA CYS A 111 -7.51 12.01 21.72
C CYS A 111 -7.99 11.18 22.92
N ASN A 112 -9.22 10.69 22.84
CA ASN A 112 -9.72 9.58 23.66
C ASN A 112 -9.82 8.28 22.85
N THR A 113 -9.95 8.40 21.53
CA THR A 113 -10.19 7.33 20.57
C THR A 113 -9.54 7.65 19.23
N ALA A 114 -9.41 6.65 18.34
CA ALA A 114 -8.79 6.86 17.03
C ALA A 114 -9.55 7.85 16.11
N VAL A 115 -10.84 8.14 16.35
CA VAL A 115 -11.60 9.12 15.54
C VAL A 115 -11.29 10.57 15.88
N ASP A 116 -10.65 10.82 17.02
CA ASP A 116 -10.21 12.16 17.41
C ASP A 116 -8.90 12.56 16.71
N CYS A 117 -8.17 11.58 16.15
CA CYS A 117 -6.88 11.79 15.50
C CYS A 117 -6.99 12.10 13.99
N PRO A 118 -5.97 12.75 13.40
CA PRO A 118 -5.86 12.91 11.95
C PRO A 118 -5.87 11.58 11.19
N PRO A 119 -6.21 11.57 9.88
CA PRO A 119 -6.11 10.36 9.05
C PRO A 119 -4.71 9.73 9.12
N ASN A 120 -4.66 8.40 9.24
CA ASN A 120 -3.46 7.59 9.43
C ASN A 120 -2.75 7.74 10.79
N ASN A 121 -3.39 8.36 11.79
CA ASN A 121 -2.92 8.35 13.18
C ASN A 121 -3.82 7.47 14.06
N VAL A 122 -3.28 6.99 15.18
CA VAL A 122 -4.01 6.32 16.27
C VAL A 122 -3.84 7.07 17.58
N CYS A 123 -4.80 6.83 18.47
CA CYS A 123 -4.75 7.33 19.83
C CYS A 123 -3.97 6.37 20.74
N ASN A 124 -2.90 6.87 21.35
CA ASN A 124 -2.11 6.17 22.34
C ASN A 124 -2.82 6.11 23.70
N ALA A 125 -2.46 5.15 24.55
CA ALA A 125 -3.00 5.03 25.91
C ALA A 125 -2.67 6.23 26.83
N ASP A 126 -1.67 7.04 26.49
CA ASP A 126 -1.36 8.28 27.20
C ASP A 126 -2.29 9.45 26.82
N GLY A 127 -3.02 9.34 25.70
CA GLY A 127 -3.90 10.37 25.14
C GLY A 127 -3.29 11.17 23.98
N SER A 128 -2.12 10.77 23.46
CA SER A 128 -1.46 11.43 22.31
C SER A 128 -1.84 10.79 20.96
N CYS A 129 -1.94 11.58 19.90
CA CYS A 129 -2.11 11.07 18.54
C CYS A 129 -0.76 10.79 17.88
N ALA A 130 -0.45 9.53 17.58
CA ALA A 130 0.76 9.12 16.87
C ALA A 130 0.45 8.54 15.47
N PRO A 131 1.33 8.71 14.48
CA PRO A 131 1.15 8.08 13.16
C PRO A 131 1.18 6.54 13.27
N GLN A 132 0.31 5.87 12.51
CA GLN A 132 0.29 4.42 12.38
C GLN A 132 1.60 3.93 11.72
N ALA A 133 2.33 3.03 12.38
CA ALA A 133 3.51 2.39 11.80
C ALA A 133 3.15 1.27 10.80
N CYS A 134 1.95 0.71 10.95
CA CYS A 134 1.36 -0.32 10.11
C CYS A 134 -0.13 -0.48 10.42
N VAL A 135 -0.87 -1.20 9.57
CA VAL A 135 -2.28 -1.50 9.81
C VAL A 135 -2.41 -2.43 11.05
N PRO A 136 -3.24 -2.11 12.05
CA PRO A 136 -3.52 -2.95 13.22
C PRO A 136 -3.66 -4.44 12.91
N SER A 137 -2.92 -5.28 13.65
CA SER A 137 -2.89 -6.74 13.50
C SER A 137 -2.54 -7.28 12.10
N SER A 138 -2.07 -6.43 11.17
CA SER A 138 -1.71 -6.88 9.83
C SER A 138 -0.45 -7.74 9.82
N VAL A 139 -0.42 -8.67 8.86
CA VAL A 139 0.73 -9.53 8.58
C VAL A 139 1.11 -9.32 7.13
N THR A 140 2.37 -8.95 6.89
CA THR A 140 2.93 -8.71 5.56
C THR A 140 4.32 -9.33 5.45
N CYS A 141 4.91 -9.32 4.27
CA CYS A 141 6.34 -9.57 4.12
C CYS A 141 7.08 -8.23 4.18
N ALA A 142 8.21 -8.18 4.90
CA ALA A 142 9.10 -7.03 4.86
C ALA A 142 10.09 -7.15 3.70
N ASP A 143 10.56 -8.36 3.42
CA ASP A 143 11.35 -8.73 2.24
C ASP A 143 11.05 -10.20 1.85
N GLU A 144 11.77 -10.75 0.86
CA GLU A 144 11.59 -12.14 0.43
C GLU A 144 11.88 -13.20 1.51
N SER A 145 12.56 -12.84 2.61
CA SER A 145 13.00 -13.75 3.67
C SER A 145 12.42 -13.41 5.06
N THR A 146 11.88 -12.20 5.26
CA THR A 146 11.35 -11.75 6.55
C THR A 146 9.85 -11.45 6.53
N ARG A 147 9.16 -11.95 7.56
CA ARG A 147 7.75 -11.66 7.83
C ARG A 147 7.64 -10.46 8.77
N ARG A 148 6.72 -9.54 8.51
CA ARG A 148 6.41 -8.39 9.36
C ARG A 148 5.02 -8.55 9.97
N VAL A 149 4.95 -8.56 11.29
CA VAL A 149 3.70 -8.61 12.06
C VAL A 149 3.50 -7.27 12.75
N CYS A 150 2.36 -6.63 12.51
CA CYS A 150 1.97 -5.40 13.19
C CYS A 150 1.29 -5.71 14.54
N SER A 151 1.56 -4.90 15.56
CA SER A 151 0.82 -4.99 16.83
C SER A 151 -0.68 -4.69 16.63
N ALA A 152 -1.50 -5.12 17.58
CA ALA A 152 -2.94 -4.82 17.61
C ALA A 152 -3.23 -3.31 17.63
N ASP A 153 -2.34 -2.50 18.19
CA ASP A 153 -2.49 -1.04 18.26
C ASP A 153 -2.00 -0.31 16.99
N GLY A 154 -1.35 -1.01 16.06
CA GLY A 154 -0.77 -0.42 14.84
C GLY A 154 0.48 0.46 15.05
N LEU A 155 0.95 0.56 16.29
CA LEU A 155 2.07 1.43 16.72
C LEU A 155 3.46 0.82 16.47
N THR A 156 3.58 -0.49 16.59
CA THR A 156 4.84 -1.22 16.46
C THR A 156 4.70 -2.37 15.48
N ALA A 157 5.81 -2.75 14.85
CA ALA A 157 5.89 -3.91 13.99
C ALA A 157 7.12 -4.74 14.36
N THR A 158 6.94 -6.06 14.47
CA THR A 158 8.03 -7.01 14.66
C THR A 158 8.34 -7.66 13.31
N THR A 159 9.58 -7.56 12.87
CA THR A 159 10.11 -8.31 11.74
C THR A 159 10.78 -9.59 12.25
N THR A 160 10.43 -10.74 11.68
CA THR A 160 10.96 -12.05 12.05
C THR A 160 11.42 -12.76 10.78
N PRO A 161 12.67 -13.26 10.71
CA PRO A 161 13.10 -14.07 9.58
C PRO A 161 12.28 -15.36 9.49
N CYS A 162 11.97 -15.81 8.28
CA CYS A 162 11.38 -17.13 8.08
C CYS A 162 12.36 -18.21 8.55
N PRO A 163 11.88 -19.27 9.23
CA PRO A 163 12.74 -20.34 9.74
C PRO A 163 13.44 -21.03 8.58
N ALA A 164 14.74 -21.30 8.71
CA ALA A 164 15.49 -22.05 7.71
C ALA A 164 15.00 -23.51 7.63
N VAL A 165 14.98 -24.07 6.43
CA VAL A 165 14.41 -25.39 6.14
C VAL A 165 15.41 -26.31 5.45
N ALA A 166 15.25 -27.63 5.59
CA ALA A 166 16.15 -28.59 4.95
C ALA A 166 15.95 -28.61 3.43
N ASN A 167 17.06 -28.60 2.68
CA ASN A 167 17.12 -28.68 1.21
C ASN A 167 16.21 -27.69 0.45
N GLY A 168 15.94 -26.51 1.02
CA GLY A 168 15.16 -25.46 0.39
C GLY A 168 15.54 -24.08 0.89
N VAL A 169 14.87 -23.07 0.34
CA VAL A 169 14.96 -21.68 0.78
C VAL A 169 13.59 -21.20 1.23
N SER A 170 13.55 -20.63 2.43
CA SER A 170 12.34 -20.09 3.03
C SER A 170 12.05 -18.71 2.45
N ARG A 171 10.86 -18.54 1.86
CA ARG A 171 10.42 -17.31 1.20
C ARG A 171 9.16 -16.76 1.87
N CYS A 172 9.13 -15.48 2.20
CA CYS A 172 7.89 -14.83 2.60
C CYS A 172 7.03 -14.51 1.36
N GLY A 173 5.81 -15.04 1.33
CA GLY A 173 4.80 -14.78 0.32
C GLY A 173 3.44 -14.53 0.98
N ALA A 174 2.73 -13.47 0.56
CA ALA A 174 1.41 -13.10 1.10
C ALA A 174 1.31 -13.01 2.65
N GLY A 175 2.42 -12.65 3.32
CA GLY A 175 2.49 -12.56 4.79
C GLY A 175 2.72 -13.90 5.51
N ALA A 176 2.84 -15.01 4.79
CA ALA A 176 3.22 -16.32 5.31
C ALA A 176 4.66 -16.66 4.90
N CYS A 177 5.35 -17.43 5.73
CA CYS A 177 6.56 -18.12 5.29
C CYS A 177 6.17 -19.35 4.48
N THR A 178 6.73 -19.46 3.29
CA THR A 178 6.54 -20.54 2.31
C THR A 178 7.90 -21.17 2.02
N THR A 179 7.91 -22.42 1.58
CA THR A 179 9.15 -23.14 1.28
C THR A 179 9.30 -23.29 -0.24
N ALA A 180 10.46 -22.93 -0.78
CA ALA A 180 10.84 -23.22 -2.16
C ALA A 180 11.99 -24.22 -2.16
N CYS A 181 11.76 -25.42 -2.67
CA CYS A 181 12.74 -26.49 -2.66
C CYS A 181 13.92 -26.22 -3.59
N ASN A 182 15.10 -26.69 -3.20
CA ASN A 182 16.25 -26.73 -4.10
C ASN A 182 15.99 -27.71 -5.26
N PRO A 183 16.59 -27.49 -6.44
CA PRO A 183 16.45 -28.42 -7.56
C PRO A 183 16.76 -29.86 -7.16
N GLY A 184 15.85 -30.78 -7.49
CA GLY A 184 15.96 -32.19 -7.12
C GLY A 184 15.37 -32.57 -5.75
N PHE A 185 14.83 -31.62 -4.98
CA PHE A 185 14.08 -31.89 -3.75
C PHE A 185 12.62 -31.45 -3.85
N ALA A 186 11.77 -32.07 -3.04
CA ALA A 186 10.37 -31.70 -2.90
C ALA A 186 9.86 -31.90 -1.46
N ASP A 187 8.96 -31.01 -1.05
CA ASP A 187 8.04 -31.19 0.07
C ASP A 187 6.95 -32.18 -0.40
N CYS A 188 6.95 -33.39 0.15
CA CYS A 188 6.03 -34.46 -0.24
C CYS A 188 5.01 -34.86 0.83
N ASP A 189 5.13 -34.34 2.06
CA ASP A 189 4.12 -34.49 3.12
C ASP A 189 3.23 -33.24 3.27
N GLY A 190 3.59 -32.13 2.60
CA GLY A 190 2.90 -30.84 2.65
C GLY A 190 3.29 -30.00 3.87
N ASN A 191 4.32 -30.40 4.62
CA ASN A 191 4.72 -29.75 5.86
C ASN A 191 5.98 -28.90 5.65
N ALA A 192 5.75 -27.68 5.17
CA ALA A 192 6.77 -26.65 4.96
C ALA A 192 7.67 -26.34 6.18
N ALA A 193 7.33 -26.82 7.39
CA ALA A 193 8.14 -26.66 8.60
C ALA A 193 9.35 -27.61 8.68
N ASN A 194 9.29 -28.82 8.08
CA ASN A 194 10.46 -29.70 7.94
C ASN A 194 11.29 -29.37 6.67
N GLY A 195 10.64 -28.85 5.62
CA GLY A 195 11.30 -28.34 4.42
C GLY A 195 11.03 -29.16 3.17
N CYS A 196 12.09 -29.68 2.57
CA CYS A 196 12.05 -30.48 1.34
C CYS A 196 12.86 -31.76 1.55
N GLU A 197 12.25 -32.72 2.23
CA GLU A 197 12.90 -33.92 2.78
C GLU A 197 13.20 -34.94 1.67
N THR A 198 12.41 -34.89 0.59
CA THR A 198 12.38 -35.96 -0.41
C THR A 198 13.22 -35.58 -1.63
N SER A 199 14.33 -36.30 -1.83
CA SER A 199 15.09 -36.26 -3.07
C SER A 199 14.29 -36.88 -4.21
N THR A 200 13.84 -36.06 -5.15
CA THR A 200 13.20 -36.52 -6.40
C THR A 200 14.21 -37.10 -7.40
N LEU A 201 15.52 -36.96 -7.17
CA LEU A 201 16.55 -37.50 -8.05
C LEU A 201 16.97 -38.94 -7.73
N THR A 202 16.74 -39.38 -6.49
CA THR A 202 17.24 -40.67 -5.95
C THR A 202 16.20 -41.46 -5.14
N SER A 203 15.08 -40.88 -4.71
CA SER A 203 14.03 -41.62 -4.01
C SER A 203 13.25 -42.51 -4.97
N GLU A 204 13.29 -43.82 -4.76
CA GLU A 204 12.41 -44.78 -5.45
C GLU A 204 10.92 -44.52 -5.20
N ALA A 205 10.54 -43.84 -4.11
CA ALA A 205 9.15 -43.55 -3.79
C ALA A 205 8.62 -42.21 -4.37
N ALA A 206 9.51 -41.39 -4.94
CA ALA A 206 9.20 -40.02 -5.38
C ALA A 206 10.05 -39.58 -6.58
N CYS A 207 10.31 -40.51 -7.51
CA CYS A 207 11.27 -40.29 -8.58
C CYS A 207 10.74 -39.29 -9.61
N GLY A 208 11.44 -38.16 -9.79
CA GLY A 208 11.04 -37.03 -10.63
C GLY A 208 9.92 -36.15 -10.05
N ARG A 209 9.06 -36.68 -9.16
CA ARG A 209 8.02 -35.94 -8.42
C ARG A 209 7.52 -36.76 -7.22
N CYS A 210 6.93 -36.08 -6.23
CA CYS A 210 6.26 -36.72 -5.09
C CYS A 210 5.26 -37.81 -5.52
N GLY A 211 5.28 -38.94 -4.82
CA GLY A 211 4.38 -40.08 -5.05
C GLY A 211 4.64 -40.88 -6.32
N ASN A 212 5.65 -40.53 -7.14
CA ASN A 212 6.01 -41.32 -8.31
C ASN A 212 6.93 -42.48 -7.92
N VAL A 213 6.31 -43.56 -7.44
CA VAL A 213 7.01 -44.79 -7.04
C VAL A 213 7.51 -45.54 -8.27
N CYS A 214 8.79 -45.91 -8.29
CA CYS A 214 9.36 -46.74 -9.35
C CYS A 214 8.86 -48.20 -9.25
N PRO A 215 8.34 -48.80 -10.34
CA PRO A 215 7.73 -50.12 -10.28
C PRO A 215 8.77 -51.24 -10.26
N SER A 216 8.77 -52.03 -9.18
CA SER A 216 9.65 -53.18 -8.96
C SER A 216 8.99 -54.53 -9.31
N ALA A 217 7.88 -54.53 -10.04
CA ALA A 217 7.18 -55.75 -10.42
C ALA A 217 8.08 -56.62 -11.33
N GLY A 218 8.51 -57.79 -10.84
CA GLY A 218 9.34 -58.72 -11.62
C GLY A 218 10.83 -58.33 -11.77
N GLY A 219 11.29 -57.31 -11.04
CA GLY A 219 12.65 -56.78 -11.13
C GLY A 219 13.06 -55.96 -9.90
N SER A 220 14.21 -55.32 -9.96
CA SER A 220 14.54 -54.19 -9.09
C SER A 220 14.42 -52.90 -9.89
N ALA A 221 14.00 -51.82 -9.23
CA ALA A 221 13.94 -50.49 -9.83
C ALA A 221 14.76 -49.51 -8.97
N ALA A 222 15.36 -48.52 -9.61
CA ALA A 222 16.16 -47.49 -8.95
C ALA A 222 15.87 -46.12 -9.57
N CYS A 223 15.76 -45.08 -8.76
CA CYS A 223 15.65 -43.71 -9.25
C CYS A 223 17.04 -43.15 -9.57
N VAL A 224 17.27 -42.80 -10.84
CA VAL A 224 18.53 -42.23 -11.32
C VAL A 224 18.23 -40.93 -12.05
N ALA A 225 18.76 -39.82 -11.54
CA ALA A 225 18.54 -38.47 -12.08
C ALA A 225 17.05 -38.12 -12.30
N GLY A 226 16.17 -38.62 -11.42
CA GLY A 226 14.72 -38.38 -11.49
C GLY A 226 13.97 -39.23 -12.52
N SER A 227 14.63 -40.24 -13.10
CA SER A 227 13.99 -41.25 -13.95
C SER A 227 14.08 -42.64 -13.31
N CYS A 228 13.00 -43.41 -13.36
CA CYS A 228 13.00 -44.79 -12.91
C CYS A 228 13.75 -45.66 -13.91
N THR A 229 14.81 -46.31 -13.44
CA THR A 229 15.55 -47.34 -14.16
C THR A 229 15.11 -48.71 -13.64
N LEU A 230 15.03 -49.70 -14.53
CA LEU A 230 14.47 -51.02 -14.25
C LEU A 230 15.49 -52.11 -14.61
N THR A 231 15.69 -53.07 -13.71
CA THR A 231 16.53 -54.25 -13.93
C THR A 231 15.68 -55.50 -13.71
N CYS A 232 15.42 -56.25 -14.77
CA CYS A 232 14.57 -57.44 -14.68
C CYS A 232 15.24 -58.58 -13.93
N SER A 233 14.45 -59.29 -13.12
CA SER A 233 14.87 -60.56 -12.53
C SER A 233 15.17 -61.58 -13.63
N ALA A 234 16.07 -62.52 -13.36
CA ALA A 234 16.41 -63.57 -14.31
C ALA A 234 15.15 -64.32 -14.80
N GLY A 235 15.01 -64.44 -16.13
CA GLY A 235 13.83 -65.05 -16.75
C GLY A 235 12.61 -64.13 -16.88
N ARG A 236 12.74 -62.83 -16.62
CA ARG A 236 11.75 -61.80 -16.96
C ARG A 236 12.30 -60.75 -17.92
N GLY A 237 11.39 -60.06 -18.61
CA GLY A 237 11.70 -58.93 -19.48
C GLY A 237 10.60 -57.87 -19.44
N ASP A 238 11.01 -56.63 -19.69
CA ASP A 238 10.15 -55.52 -20.11
C ASP A 238 9.98 -55.66 -21.63
N CYS A 239 8.81 -56.12 -22.08
CA CYS A 239 8.55 -56.45 -23.49
C CYS A 239 7.63 -55.47 -24.22
N ASP A 240 7.00 -54.53 -23.51
CA ASP A 240 6.31 -53.38 -24.13
C ASP A 240 7.16 -52.10 -24.12
N GLY A 241 8.33 -52.12 -23.46
CA GLY A 241 9.25 -50.99 -23.31
C GLY A 241 8.81 -50.00 -22.23
N SER A 242 7.88 -50.41 -21.35
CA SER A 242 7.27 -49.55 -20.35
C SER A 242 7.81 -49.84 -18.95
N SER A 243 8.79 -49.02 -18.54
CA SER A 243 9.25 -48.97 -17.14
C SER A 243 8.19 -48.48 -16.13
N ALA A 244 6.89 -48.46 -16.50
CA ALA A 244 5.74 -48.09 -15.67
C ALA A 244 4.97 -49.30 -15.11
N ASN A 245 5.05 -50.48 -15.75
CA ASN A 245 4.42 -51.73 -15.26
C ASN A 245 5.45 -52.79 -14.79
N GLY A 246 6.74 -52.55 -15.00
CA GLY A 246 7.84 -53.38 -14.51
C GLY A 246 8.30 -54.39 -15.56
N CYS A 247 8.79 -55.55 -15.13
CA CYS A 247 9.12 -56.66 -16.01
C CYS A 247 7.93 -57.62 -16.03
N GLU A 248 6.93 -57.25 -16.82
CA GLU A 248 5.61 -57.88 -16.91
C GLU A 248 5.69 -59.28 -17.53
N THR A 249 6.60 -59.51 -18.47
CA THR A 249 6.69 -60.75 -19.23
C THR A 249 7.64 -61.78 -18.60
N ASN A 250 7.17 -63.02 -18.47
CA ASN A 250 8.00 -64.17 -18.12
C ASN A 250 8.60 -64.81 -19.40
N LEU A 251 9.93 -64.76 -19.52
CA LEU A 251 10.69 -65.24 -20.69
C LEU A 251 10.95 -66.75 -20.70
N THR A 252 10.70 -67.47 -19.59
CA THR A 252 10.90 -68.92 -19.49
C THR A 252 9.62 -69.72 -19.74
N THR A 253 8.44 -69.12 -19.50
CA THR A 253 7.14 -69.77 -19.69
C THR A 253 6.27 -69.18 -20.80
N SER A 254 6.53 -67.94 -21.25
CA SER A 254 5.78 -67.35 -22.36
C SER A 254 6.19 -67.98 -23.69
N SER A 255 5.28 -68.74 -24.31
CA SER A 255 5.45 -69.29 -25.65
C SER A 255 5.59 -68.23 -26.75
N ALA A 256 5.28 -66.96 -26.45
CA ALA A 256 5.45 -65.81 -27.34
C ALA A 256 6.75 -65.00 -27.09
N ASN A 257 7.42 -65.19 -25.94
CA ASN A 257 8.60 -64.41 -25.52
C ASN A 257 9.71 -65.33 -24.96
N CYS A 258 9.92 -66.45 -25.62
CA CYS A 258 10.86 -67.52 -25.31
C CYS A 258 12.31 -67.01 -25.28
N GLY A 259 12.90 -66.89 -24.08
CA GLY A 259 14.27 -66.43 -23.85
C GLY A 259 14.51 -64.93 -24.07
N ARG A 260 13.66 -64.23 -24.83
CA ARG A 260 13.64 -62.77 -25.01
C ARG A 260 12.29 -62.31 -25.57
N CYS A 261 12.00 -61.02 -25.41
CA CYS A 261 10.80 -60.38 -25.93
C CYS A 261 10.58 -60.60 -27.44
N GLY A 262 9.33 -60.76 -27.84
CA GLY A 262 8.89 -60.94 -29.24
C GLY A 262 9.35 -62.25 -29.91
N SER A 263 10.04 -63.14 -29.19
CA SER A 263 10.56 -64.39 -29.75
C SER A 263 9.68 -65.56 -29.38
N ALA A 264 8.74 -65.93 -30.26
CA ALA A 264 7.94 -67.13 -30.05
C ALA A 264 8.86 -68.37 -29.91
N CYS A 265 8.55 -69.26 -28.96
CA CYS A 265 9.22 -70.55 -28.90
C CYS A 265 8.98 -71.23 -30.25
N GLY A 266 10.06 -71.61 -30.94
CA GLY A 266 9.93 -72.42 -32.14
C GLY A 266 9.13 -73.67 -31.78
N ARG A 267 7.92 -73.82 -32.34
CA ARG A 267 7.29 -75.14 -32.42
C ARG A 267 8.35 -76.05 -33.02
N ALA A 268 8.65 -77.16 -32.35
CA ALA A 268 9.39 -78.25 -32.96
C ALA A 268 8.56 -78.75 -34.15
N SER A 269 8.73 -78.08 -35.28
CA SER A 269 8.19 -78.52 -36.56
C SER A 269 8.89 -79.83 -36.84
N PRO A 270 8.17 -80.96 -36.99
CA PRO A 270 8.80 -82.24 -37.22
C PRO A 270 9.60 -82.13 -38.52
N ALA A 271 10.92 -82.10 -38.40
CA ALA A 271 11.79 -81.91 -39.54
C ALA A 271 11.63 -83.12 -40.48
N PRO A 272 11.25 -82.94 -41.75
CA PRO A 272 11.39 -84.01 -42.72
C PRO A 272 12.89 -84.27 -42.90
N MET A 273 13.32 -85.49 -42.59
CA MET A 273 14.67 -85.97 -42.92
C MET A 273 14.86 -85.88 -44.44
N GLY A 274 15.79 -85.06 -44.94
CA GLY A 274 15.65 -84.58 -46.33
C GLY A 274 16.87 -84.12 -47.14
N ARG A 275 18.12 -84.40 -46.73
CA ARG A 275 19.35 -84.28 -47.56
C ARG A 275 19.69 -82.91 -48.21
N ALA A 276 20.94 -82.78 -48.65
CA ALA A 276 21.57 -81.53 -49.08
C ALA A 276 21.87 -81.47 -50.59
N SER A 277 22.11 -80.24 -51.09
CA SER A 277 22.77 -79.88 -52.37
C SER A 277 21.98 -80.21 -53.65
N SER A 278 22.01 -79.42 -54.74
CA SER A 278 22.77 -78.20 -55.09
C SER A 278 22.05 -77.43 -56.25
N PRO A 279 22.53 -76.26 -56.74
CA PRO A 279 21.71 -75.32 -57.53
C PRO A 279 21.71 -75.56 -59.05
N ALA A 280 20.65 -75.10 -59.73
CA ALA A 280 20.63 -74.92 -61.19
C ALA A 280 19.80 -73.68 -61.60
N ALA A 281 20.39 -72.80 -62.41
CA ALA A 281 19.75 -71.56 -62.88
C ALA A 281 18.91 -71.76 -64.14
N ARG A 282 17.87 -70.92 -64.33
CA ARG A 282 17.34 -70.53 -65.66
C ARG A 282 16.80 -69.09 -65.63
N ARG A 283 16.64 -68.48 -66.81
CA ARG A 283 16.82 -67.03 -67.05
C ARG A 283 15.55 -66.30 -67.49
N GLY A 284 15.47 -65.00 -67.12
CA GLY A 284 14.70 -63.95 -67.82
C GLY A 284 13.21 -63.84 -67.46
N ARG A 285 12.56 -62.68 -67.59
CA ARG A 285 12.98 -61.27 -67.85
C ARG A 285 11.81 -60.33 -67.35
N PRO A 286 11.84 -58.99 -67.46
CA PRO A 286 11.31 -58.13 -66.38
C PRO A 286 10.03 -57.31 -66.73
N ALA A 287 9.42 -56.74 -65.68
CA ALA A 287 8.62 -55.51 -65.72
C ALA A 287 9.00 -54.69 -64.45
N ALA A 288 9.73 -53.58 -64.57
CA ALA A 288 9.27 -52.24 -65.00
C ALA A 288 8.50 -51.50 -63.89
N ALA A 289 9.26 -50.82 -63.01
CA ALA A 289 8.75 -49.76 -62.13
C ALA A 289 9.48 -48.45 -62.48
N GLY A 290 8.73 -47.45 -62.93
CA GLY A 290 9.22 -46.10 -63.20
C GLY A 290 8.92 -45.15 -62.04
N PRO A 291 9.75 -44.12 -61.78
CA PRO A 291 9.59 -43.21 -60.64
C PRO A 291 8.84 -41.92 -61.01
N ALA A 292 8.32 -41.21 -60.01
CA ALA A 292 8.05 -39.77 -60.10
C ALA A 292 8.10 -39.11 -58.72
N SER A 293 8.61 -37.87 -58.68
CA SER A 293 8.91 -37.12 -57.47
C SER A 293 7.91 -35.98 -57.22
N THR A 294 7.82 -35.53 -55.96
CA THR A 294 7.62 -34.14 -55.51
C THR A 294 6.77 -33.16 -56.35
N SER A 295 5.73 -32.57 -55.73
CA SER A 295 5.40 -31.16 -55.98
C SER A 295 4.75 -30.49 -54.76
N THR A 296 5.28 -29.31 -54.40
CA THR A 296 4.59 -28.26 -53.64
C THR A 296 4.09 -27.23 -54.66
N PRO A 297 3.00 -26.49 -54.38
CA PRO A 297 3.19 -25.04 -54.28
C PRO A 297 2.30 -24.36 -53.21
N ALA A 298 2.44 -23.04 -53.07
CA ALA A 298 1.92 -22.27 -51.94
C ALA A 298 0.81 -21.25 -52.30
N SER A 299 0.15 -20.75 -51.24
CA SER A 299 -0.50 -19.43 -51.12
C SER A 299 -1.83 -19.14 -51.86
N ARG A 300 -2.88 -18.77 -51.10
CA ARG A 300 -3.31 -17.36 -50.94
C ARG A 300 -4.43 -17.15 -49.91
N SER A 301 -4.56 -15.89 -49.50
CA SER A 301 -5.33 -15.31 -48.40
C SER A 301 -6.86 -15.44 -48.47
N ALA A 302 -7.52 -15.54 -47.31
CA ALA A 302 -8.81 -14.88 -47.05
C ALA A 302 -9.11 -14.73 -45.54
N ALA A 303 -9.50 -13.52 -45.14
CA ALA A 303 -10.19 -13.18 -43.89
C ALA A 303 -10.94 -11.84 -44.15
N PRO A 304 -11.92 -11.41 -43.33
CA PRO A 304 -12.59 -12.10 -42.21
C PRO A 304 -14.12 -12.21 -42.41
N ALA A 305 -14.82 -12.95 -41.53
CA ALA A 305 -16.27 -12.83 -41.34
C ALA A 305 -16.61 -12.92 -39.84
N ALA A 306 -17.46 -12.00 -39.36
CA ALA A 306 -17.69 -11.79 -37.94
C ALA A 306 -18.64 -12.83 -37.32
N ALA A 307 -18.15 -13.62 -36.37
CA ALA A 307 -18.99 -14.31 -35.40
C ALA A 307 -19.40 -13.31 -34.30
N ARG A 308 -20.70 -13.08 -34.14
CA ARG A 308 -21.24 -12.18 -33.11
C ARG A 308 -21.00 -12.79 -31.73
N ALA A 309 -20.42 -11.99 -30.82
CA ALA A 309 -20.38 -12.34 -29.40
C ALA A 309 -21.81 -12.39 -28.82
N ALA A 310 -22.16 -13.50 -28.18
CA ALA A 310 -23.36 -13.60 -27.35
C ALA A 310 -23.05 -13.03 -25.95
N CYS A 311 -23.97 -12.26 -25.38
CA CYS A 311 -23.81 -11.71 -24.04
C CYS A 311 -23.85 -12.81 -22.97
N PRO A 312 -23.08 -12.68 -21.86
CA PRO A 312 -23.23 -13.56 -20.71
C PRO A 312 -24.62 -13.37 -20.08
N THR A 313 -25.29 -14.49 -19.78
CA THR A 313 -26.58 -14.50 -19.07
C THR A 313 -26.42 -14.00 -17.63
N PRO A 314 -27.38 -13.23 -17.09
CA PRO A 314 -27.35 -12.85 -15.67
C PRO A 314 -27.51 -14.07 -14.76
N PRO A 315 -26.91 -14.07 -13.56
CA PRO A 315 -27.10 -15.14 -12.59
C PRO A 315 -28.54 -15.18 -12.06
N PRO A 316 -29.04 -16.35 -11.62
CA PRO A 316 -30.39 -16.47 -11.06
C PRO A 316 -30.55 -15.68 -9.75
N PRO A 317 -31.78 -15.24 -9.42
CA PRO A 317 -32.03 -14.50 -8.18
C PRO A 317 -31.75 -15.34 -6.94
N ALA A 318 -31.22 -14.69 -5.90
CA ALA A 318 -30.93 -15.33 -4.63
C ALA A 318 -32.22 -15.87 -3.94
N PRO A 319 -32.12 -16.98 -3.16
CA PRO A 319 -33.25 -17.48 -2.40
C PRO A 319 -33.71 -16.45 -1.35
N PRO A 320 -35.00 -16.46 -0.97
CA PRO A 320 -35.54 -15.51 -0.01
C PRO A 320 -34.86 -15.65 1.35
N ALA A 321 -34.56 -14.51 1.98
CA ALA A 321 -34.04 -14.48 3.35
C ALA A 321 -35.02 -15.16 4.31
N PRO A 322 -34.54 -15.93 5.32
CA PRO A 322 -35.41 -16.55 6.30
C PRO A 322 -36.24 -15.50 7.06
N ALA A 323 -37.49 -15.84 7.31
CA ALA A 323 -38.46 -14.94 7.93
C ALA A 323 -37.99 -14.41 9.29
N TRP A 324 -38.38 -13.17 9.61
CA TRP A 324 -38.05 -12.52 10.86
C TRP A 324 -38.73 -13.23 12.04
N SER A 325 -37.98 -14.03 12.79
CA SER A 325 -38.37 -14.44 14.14
C SER A 325 -38.40 -13.22 15.05
N ARG A 326 -39.61 -12.85 15.51
CA ARG A 326 -39.84 -11.74 16.44
C ARG A 326 -39.00 -11.93 17.71
N PRO A 327 -38.12 -10.98 18.10
CA PRO A 327 -37.57 -11.00 19.45
C PRO A 327 -38.67 -10.68 20.47
N ALA A 328 -38.71 -11.44 21.55
CA ALA A 328 -39.55 -11.16 22.72
C ALA A 328 -39.11 -9.84 23.40
N PRO A 329 -40.01 -9.15 24.14
CA PRO A 329 -39.78 -7.77 24.53
C PRO A 329 -38.90 -7.60 25.78
N ARG A 330 -38.15 -6.49 25.79
CA ARG A 330 -37.55 -5.79 26.95
C ARG A 330 -36.37 -6.46 27.68
N ALA A 331 -35.18 -5.98 27.35
CA ALA A 331 -34.31 -5.36 28.35
C ALA A 331 -33.97 -3.93 27.88
N SER A 332 -33.90 -2.97 28.80
CA SER A 332 -33.80 -1.55 28.48
C SER A 332 -32.43 -1.17 27.91
N ALA A 333 -32.33 -0.98 26.60
CA ALA A 333 -31.20 -0.32 25.96
C ALA A 333 -31.48 1.19 25.84
N THR A 334 -30.73 2.00 26.60
CA THR A 334 -30.79 3.46 26.53
C THR A 334 -30.40 3.92 25.13
N ALA A 335 -31.23 4.73 24.48
CA ALA A 335 -30.90 5.29 23.17
C ALA A 335 -29.75 6.30 23.29
N THR A 336 -28.53 5.90 22.92
CA THR A 336 -27.40 6.83 22.78
C THR A 336 -27.72 7.80 21.65
N ALA A 337 -27.96 9.06 22.00
CA ALA A 337 -28.16 10.12 21.03
C ALA A 337 -26.88 10.30 20.18
N ALA A 338 -27.03 10.41 18.87
CA ALA A 338 -25.94 10.76 17.98
C ALA A 338 -25.44 12.20 18.26
N PRO A 339 -24.13 12.49 18.14
CA PRO A 339 -23.58 13.81 18.43
C PRO A 339 -24.10 14.88 17.45
N PRO A 340 -24.50 16.08 17.92
CA PRO A 340 -25.17 17.09 17.11
C PRO A 340 -24.20 18.02 16.34
N THR A 341 -23.30 17.47 15.53
CA THR A 341 -22.47 18.29 14.60
C THR A 341 -22.03 17.60 13.30
N ALA A 342 -22.10 16.27 13.19
CA ALA A 342 -21.92 15.61 11.90
C ALA A 342 -23.13 15.89 11.00
N ALA A 343 -23.03 16.90 10.13
CA ALA A 343 -24.07 17.24 9.18
C ALA A 343 -24.40 16.01 8.32
N ARG A 344 -25.57 15.42 8.56
CA ARG A 344 -26.05 14.18 7.94
C ARG A 344 -25.83 14.26 6.43
N PRO A 345 -25.09 13.34 5.79
CA PRO A 345 -24.61 13.50 4.42
C PRO A 345 -25.76 13.82 3.47
N THR A 346 -25.78 15.06 2.98
CA THR A 346 -26.89 15.58 2.16
C THR A 346 -26.59 15.38 0.69
N THR A 347 -27.60 15.49 -0.17
CA THR A 347 -27.38 15.54 -1.63
C THR A 347 -26.52 16.73 -2.08
N ARG A 348 -26.20 17.69 -1.20
CA ARG A 348 -25.29 18.81 -1.51
C ARG A 348 -23.81 18.53 -1.22
N THR A 349 -23.49 17.48 -0.45
CA THR A 349 -22.15 17.20 0.08
C THR A 349 -21.72 15.74 -0.01
N ALA A 350 -22.63 14.78 -0.18
CA ALA A 350 -22.31 13.36 -0.27
C ALA A 350 -21.86 12.96 -1.69
N THR A 351 -20.63 12.46 -1.83
CA THR A 351 -20.12 11.93 -3.11
C THR A 351 -20.83 10.66 -3.59
N SER A 352 -21.54 9.96 -2.71
CA SER A 352 -22.35 8.77 -3.02
C SER A 352 -23.82 9.07 -3.33
N SER A 353 -24.25 10.33 -3.29
CA SER A 353 -25.64 10.76 -3.59
C SER A 353 -25.69 12.25 -3.97
N CYS A 354 -24.80 12.69 -4.86
CA CYS A 354 -24.64 14.11 -5.18
C CYS A 354 -25.73 14.59 -6.14
N GLY A 355 -26.49 15.62 -5.74
CA GLY A 355 -27.64 16.15 -6.49
C GLY A 355 -28.90 15.28 -6.40
N ALA A 356 -28.74 13.95 -6.45
CA ALA A 356 -29.82 12.97 -6.32
C ALA A 356 -29.39 11.74 -5.51
N CYS A 357 -30.35 11.06 -4.89
CA CYS A 357 -30.09 9.82 -4.15
C CYS A 357 -29.50 8.74 -5.07
N GLY A 358 -28.41 8.10 -4.65
CA GLY A 358 -27.70 7.09 -5.44
C GLY A 358 -26.85 7.61 -6.60
N ASN A 359 -26.79 8.94 -6.82
CA ASN A 359 -25.88 9.51 -7.83
C ASN A 359 -24.44 9.58 -7.27
N ILE A 360 -23.65 8.55 -7.59
CA ILE A 360 -22.25 8.45 -7.17
C ILE A 360 -21.38 9.27 -8.13
N CYS A 361 -20.56 10.17 -7.60
CA CYS A 361 -19.65 10.97 -8.42
C CYS A 361 -18.55 10.09 -9.05
N PRO A 362 -18.22 10.31 -10.34
CA PRO A 362 -17.21 9.52 -11.03
C PRO A 362 -15.82 9.74 -10.43
N VAL A 363 -14.98 8.71 -10.51
CA VAL A 363 -13.57 8.73 -10.08
C VAL A 363 -12.68 8.48 -11.30
N PRO A 364 -12.47 9.49 -12.17
CA PRO A 364 -11.51 9.39 -13.27
C PRO A 364 -10.06 9.33 -12.75
N GLN A 365 -9.09 9.06 -13.63
CA GLN A 365 -7.72 8.75 -13.22
C GLN A 365 -7.06 9.89 -12.41
N ASN A 366 -6.29 9.49 -11.39
CA ASN A 366 -5.52 10.36 -10.50
C ASN A 366 -6.35 11.46 -9.79
N SER A 367 -7.64 11.24 -9.59
CA SER A 367 -8.57 12.22 -9.03
C SER A 367 -9.29 11.72 -7.77
N ILE A 368 -9.79 12.68 -6.99
CA ILE A 368 -10.58 12.49 -5.78
C ILE A 368 -11.97 13.11 -6.04
N PRO A 369 -13.07 12.36 -5.92
CA PRO A 369 -14.41 12.88 -6.20
C PRO A 369 -14.85 13.87 -5.12
N ALA A 370 -15.60 14.90 -5.53
CA ALA A 370 -16.17 15.90 -4.64
C ALA A 370 -17.63 16.21 -5.01
N CYS A 371 -18.44 16.53 -4.01
CA CYS A 371 -19.80 17.02 -4.20
C CYS A 371 -19.91 18.43 -3.61
N VAL A 372 -20.15 19.44 -4.46
CA VAL A 372 -20.27 20.84 -4.05
C VAL A 372 -21.59 21.39 -4.57
N GLY A 373 -22.51 21.71 -3.65
CA GLY A 373 -23.81 22.27 -4.01
C GLY A 373 -24.74 21.30 -4.75
N GLY A 374 -24.44 20.00 -4.75
CA GLY A 374 -25.20 18.97 -5.48
C GLY A 374 -24.74 18.75 -6.92
N SER A 375 -23.59 19.31 -7.31
CA SER A 375 -22.89 18.96 -8.55
C SER A 375 -21.60 18.19 -8.24
N CYS A 376 -21.33 17.15 -9.02
CA CYS A 376 -20.07 16.40 -8.92
C CYS A 376 -18.92 17.22 -9.54
N GLY A 377 -17.80 17.27 -8.83
CA GLY A 377 -16.52 17.77 -9.31
C GLY A 377 -15.40 16.80 -8.93
N ILE A 378 -14.18 17.12 -9.34
CA ILE A 378 -12.98 16.38 -8.97
C ILE A 378 -11.92 17.32 -8.40
N PHE A 379 -11.09 16.79 -7.51
CA PHE A 379 -9.80 17.35 -7.13
C PHE A 379 -8.69 16.42 -7.62
N CYS A 380 -7.52 16.95 -7.99
CA CYS A 380 -6.39 16.10 -8.32
C CYS A 380 -5.73 15.53 -7.07
N ALA A 381 -5.31 14.27 -7.15
CA ALA A 381 -4.44 13.67 -6.15
C ALA A 381 -3.11 14.44 -6.06
N THR A 382 -2.46 14.39 -4.89
CA THR A 382 -1.19 15.08 -4.64
C THR A 382 -0.15 14.72 -5.69
N GLY A 383 0.39 15.72 -6.38
CA GLY A 383 1.36 15.52 -7.45
C GLY A 383 0.75 15.30 -8.85
N PHE A 384 -0.55 15.53 -9.03
CA PHE A 384 -1.22 15.51 -10.34
C PHE A 384 -1.99 16.81 -10.64
N GLY A 385 -2.24 17.07 -11.92
CA GLY A 385 -3.03 18.22 -12.40
C GLY A 385 -3.88 17.86 -13.62
N SER A 386 -4.92 18.66 -13.89
CA SER A 386 -5.65 18.65 -15.15
C SER A 386 -5.17 19.82 -16.02
N CYS A 387 -4.78 19.56 -17.27
CA CYS A 387 -4.29 20.57 -18.21
C CYS A 387 -5.37 21.19 -19.09
N ASP A 388 -6.52 20.52 -19.22
CA ASP A 388 -7.67 20.93 -20.03
C ASP A 388 -8.84 21.49 -19.19
N GLY A 389 -8.80 21.30 -17.86
CA GLY A 389 -9.87 21.69 -16.94
C GLY A 389 -11.11 20.79 -17.02
N SER A 390 -11.00 19.62 -17.64
CA SER A 390 -12.12 18.69 -17.83
C SER A 390 -12.26 17.72 -16.65
N ASN A 391 -13.46 17.64 -16.09
CA ASN A 391 -13.79 16.70 -15.02
C ASN A 391 -14.05 15.26 -15.53
N ALA A 392 -14.07 15.03 -16.86
CA ALA A 392 -14.53 13.77 -17.45
C ALA A 392 -13.42 12.71 -17.61
N ASN A 393 -12.17 13.14 -17.78
CA ASN A 393 -11.01 12.31 -18.09
C ASN A 393 -10.02 12.23 -16.90
N GLY A 394 -9.91 13.31 -16.12
CA GLY A 394 -9.26 13.29 -14.80
C GLY A 394 -8.03 14.19 -14.73
N CYS A 395 -7.03 13.76 -13.94
CA CYS A 395 -5.81 14.52 -13.72
C CYS A 395 -4.64 13.88 -14.49
N GLU A 396 -4.55 14.26 -15.75
CA GLU A 396 -3.73 13.66 -16.80
C GLU A 396 -2.21 13.90 -16.67
N VAL A 397 -1.79 14.91 -15.92
CA VAL A 397 -0.36 15.26 -15.80
C VAL A 397 0.21 15.04 -14.41
N SER A 398 1.38 14.40 -14.34
CA SER A 398 2.19 14.35 -13.12
C SER A 398 2.99 15.64 -12.97
N LEU A 399 2.87 16.26 -11.79
CA LEU A 399 3.56 17.48 -11.38
C LEU A 399 4.87 17.20 -10.62
N THR A 400 5.17 15.93 -10.34
CA THR A 400 6.35 15.49 -9.56
C THR A 400 7.52 15.01 -10.42
N SER A 401 7.32 14.82 -11.73
CA SER A 401 8.41 14.53 -12.66
C SER A 401 9.01 15.81 -13.26
N SER A 402 10.14 16.24 -12.69
CA SER A 402 11.02 17.26 -13.26
C SER A 402 11.79 16.78 -14.51
N ASN A 403 11.11 16.11 -15.46
CA ASN A 403 11.69 15.63 -16.73
C ASN A 403 10.67 15.56 -17.89
N GLY A 404 10.07 16.71 -18.21
CA GLY A 404 9.70 17.11 -19.58
C GLY A 404 8.28 16.79 -20.08
N PRO A 405 7.90 17.35 -21.26
CA PRO A 405 8.41 18.56 -21.88
C PRO A 405 7.56 19.79 -21.51
N LEU A 406 8.18 20.96 -21.36
CA LEU A 406 7.45 22.24 -21.28
C LEU A 406 6.86 22.59 -22.66
N ARG A 407 5.73 21.95 -23.01
CA ARG A 407 4.97 22.26 -24.23
C ARG A 407 4.28 23.61 -24.03
N ARG A 408 4.94 24.66 -24.52
CA ARG A 408 4.43 26.03 -24.55
C ARG A 408 3.02 26.07 -25.15
N LEU A 409 2.02 26.39 -24.32
CA LEU A 409 0.77 26.96 -24.78
C LEU A 409 0.66 28.40 -24.25
N ARG A 410 1.02 29.34 -25.11
CA ARG A 410 0.71 30.76 -24.93
C ARG A 410 -0.74 31.00 -25.38
N ALA A 411 -1.63 31.28 -24.43
CA ALA A 411 -2.83 32.07 -24.62
C ALA A 411 -3.30 32.59 -23.25
N GLY A 412 -3.34 33.89 -22.97
CA GLY A 412 -2.76 35.02 -23.72
C GLY A 412 -2.94 36.32 -22.95
N VAL A 413 -1.84 36.93 -22.49
CA VAL A 413 -1.80 38.36 -22.12
C VAL A 413 -0.54 38.94 -22.76
N GLN A 414 -0.72 39.98 -23.57
CA GLN A 414 0.36 40.64 -24.26
C GLN A 414 1.05 41.63 -23.32
N HIS A 415 2.36 41.47 -23.12
CA HIS A 415 3.26 42.63 -23.07
C HIS A 415 4.57 42.26 -23.75
N ARG A 416 4.97 43.06 -24.73
CA ARG A 416 6.27 42.95 -25.41
C ARG A 416 7.36 43.52 -24.50
N ALA A 417 8.39 42.73 -24.26
CA ALA A 417 9.73 43.23 -23.96
C ALA A 417 10.71 42.40 -24.79
N ASP A 418 11.34 43.05 -25.76
CA ASP A 418 12.36 42.47 -26.64
C ASP A 418 13.70 42.45 -25.89
N LEU A 419 14.34 41.30 -25.76
CA LEU A 419 15.76 41.21 -25.38
C LEU A 419 16.44 40.16 -26.24
N ARG A 420 17.12 40.64 -27.28
CA ARG A 420 18.12 39.85 -28.02
C ARG A 420 19.34 39.62 -27.13
N GLY A 421 20.03 38.49 -27.35
CA GLY A 421 21.01 37.96 -26.41
C GLY A 421 22.32 38.74 -26.28
N GLY A 422 23.05 38.46 -25.20
CA GLY A 422 24.40 38.94 -24.91
C GLY A 422 25.10 37.97 -23.95
N ARG A 423 26.40 37.74 -24.14
CA ARG A 423 27.16 36.67 -23.48
C ARG A 423 27.58 37.02 -22.05
N LEU A 424 27.84 35.96 -21.27
CA LEU A 424 28.65 35.97 -20.05
C LEU A 424 29.99 36.71 -20.26
N ARG A 425 30.34 37.58 -19.31
CA ARG A 425 31.71 37.72 -18.78
C ARG A 425 31.70 38.51 -17.47
N GLU A 426 32.44 38.01 -16.48
CA GLU A 426 32.71 38.72 -15.23
C GLU A 426 33.59 39.95 -15.47
N GLN A 427 33.26 41.09 -14.86
CA GLN A 427 34.25 42.07 -14.39
C GLN A 427 33.74 42.75 -13.10
N HIS A 428 34.62 42.85 -12.10
CA HIS A 428 34.43 43.75 -10.95
C HIS A 428 34.40 45.22 -11.44
N LEU A 429 33.61 46.09 -10.79
CA LEU A 429 34.07 47.38 -10.21
C LEU A 429 32.93 48.26 -9.62
N ARG A 430 33.06 48.55 -8.32
CA ARG A 430 32.80 49.81 -7.58
C ARG A 430 31.65 50.77 -7.94
N HIS A 431 30.89 51.11 -6.89
CA HIS A 431 30.30 52.43 -6.52
C HIS A 431 30.15 53.54 -7.60
N ARG A 432 28.91 54.02 -7.80
CA ARG A 432 28.34 55.21 -7.10
C ARG A 432 26.84 55.44 -7.43
N PRO A 433 26.07 56.14 -6.58
CA PRO A 433 24.66 56.51 -6.83
C PRO A 433 24.51 57.88 -7.52
N HIS A 434 23.25 58.31 -7.74
CA HIS A 434 22.70 59.55 -8.36
C HIS A 434 21.99 59.26 -9.70
N ALA A 435 20.88 59.90 -10.08
CA ALA A 435 19.86 60.67 -9.34
C ALA A 435 18.57 60.76 -10.18
N LEU A 436 17.42 61.07 -9.56
CA LEU A 436 16.17 61.39 -10.26
C LEU A 436 16.31 62.65 -11.15
N PRO A 437 15.47 62.77 -12.19
CA PRO A 437 14.50 63.87 -12.10
C PRO A 437 13.08 63.57 -12.63
N ARG A 438 12.10 64.21 -11.96
CA ARG A 438 10.95 64.99 -12.49
C ARG A 438 10.51 64.67 -13.94
N GLY A 439 9.26 64.33 -14.27
CA GLY A 439 7.99 64.52 -13.56
C GLY A 439 7.22 65.75 -14.07
N ARG A 440 6.23 65.55 -14.97
CA ARG A 440 5.01 66.38 -15.13
C ARG A 440 3.96 65.73 -16.05
N LEU A 441 2.75 65.68 -15.50
CA LEU A 441 1.38 65.79 -16.05
C LEU A 441 1.23 66.58 -17.38
N PRO A 442 0.10 66.50 -18.12
CA PRO A 442 -1.28 66.23 -17.69
C PRO A 442 -1.67 64.77 -17.46
#